data_AF-A0A6J3HGK4-F1
#
_entry.id   AF-A0A6J3HGK4-F1
#
_cell.length_a   1.000
_cell.length_b   1.000
_cell.length_c   1.000
_cell.angle_alpha   90.00
_cell.angle_beta   90.00
_cell.angle_gamma   90.00
#
_symmetry.space_group_name_H-M   'P 1'
#
loop_
_entity.id
_entity.type
_entity.pdbx_description
1 polymer ?
#
loop_
_entity_poly.entity_id
_entity_poly.type
_entity_poly.pdbx_seq_one_letter_code
_entity_poly.pdbx_strand_id
1 'polypeptide(L)'
;MDMVEKTRRSLTVLRRCQEADREELNHWARRYSDAEGVKKGPTPASARPRSSSAGPEGAQPDIPREFLPRTLTGYMPEDIWRKAEEAVNEVKRQAMSELQKAVSDAERKAHELITTERAKMERALAEAKRQASEDALTVVNQQEDSSESCWNCGRKASETCSGCNAARYCGSFCQHRDWEKHHHVCGQSLQGPAAVVADPVPGPPDTTNGLGPSLPVGAASPSEAGSAGPSRPGSPSLPGPLDAVPR
;
A
#
# COMPACT_ATOMS: atom_id res chain seq x y z
N MET A 1 31.51 9.15 5.62
CA MET A 1 30.64 8.28 6.45
C MET A 1 29.33 8.08 5.70
N ASP A 2 28.99 6.84 5.40
CA ASP A 2 27.86 6.44 4.53
C ASP A 2 26.49 6.87 5.08
N MET A 3 25.55 7.19 4.19
CA MET A 3 24.21 7.68 4.54
C MET A 3 23.38 6.62 5.25
N VAL A 4 23.53 5.34 4.87
CA VAL A 4 22.82 4.23 5.52
C VAL A 4 23.32 4.05 6.95
N GLU A 5 24.64 4.19 7.16
CA GLU A 5 25.22 4.13 8.50
C GLU A 5 24.78 5.30 9.39
N LYS A 6 24.57 6.50 8.84
CA LYS A 6 23.98 7.64 9.57
C LYS A 6 22.53 7.35 9.99
N THR A 7 21.72 6.82 9.08
CA THR A 7 20.32 6.46 9.36
C THR A 7 20.25 5.36 10.42
N ARG A 8 21.09 4.33 10.32
CA ARG A 8 21.17 3.24 11.30
C ARG A 8 21.45 3.77 12.70
N ARG A 9 22.43 4.66 12.83
CA ARG A 9 22.79 5.31 14.10
C ARG A 9 21.68 6.19 14.64
N SER A 10 21.04 6.98 13.78
CA SER A 10 19.90 7.82 14.15
C SER A 10 18.75 6.99 14.73
N LEU A 11 18.42 5.86 14.09
CA LEU A 11 17.35 4.97 14.55
C LEU A 11 17.67 4.32 15.90
N THR A 12 18.93 3.95 16.14
CA THR A 12 19.37 3.44 17.44
C THR A 12 19.20 4.48 18.55
N VAL A 13 19.56 5.74 18.28
CA VAL A 13 19.39 6.83 19.25
C VAL A 13 17.90 7.06 19.55
N LEU A 14 17.06 7.13 18.52
CA LEU A 14 15.61 7.33 18.68
C LEU A 14 14.97 6.19 19.49
N ARG A 15 15.35 4.93 19.21
CA ARG A 15 14.87 3.77 19.98
C ARG A 15 15.27 3.87 21.45
N ARG A 16 16.50 4.24 21.75
CA ARG A 16 16.98 4.41 23.13
C ARG A 16 16.24 5.53 23.86
N CYS A 17 15.99 6.66 23.18
CA CYS A 17 15.19 7.75 23.74
C CYS A 17 13.76 7.30 24.05
N GLN A 18 13.12 6.57 23.13
CA GLN A 18 11.78 6.02 23.36
C GLN A 18 11.73 5.04 24.53
N GLU A 19 12.74 4.19 24.67
CA GLU A 19 12.84 3.24 25.79
C GLU A 19 13.00 3.97 27.12
N ALA A 20 13.83 5.02 27.17
CA ALA A 20 14.01 5.86 28.36
C ALA A 20 12.72 6.60 28.76
N ASP A 21 12.03 7.24 27.81
CA ASP A 21 10.74 7.91 28.05
C ASP A 21 9.70 6.94 28.61
N ARG A 22 9.64 5.72 28.04
CA ARG A 22 8.74 4.66 28.52
C ARG A 22 9.09 4.23 29.95
N GLU A 23 10.36 4.15 30.30
CA GLU A 23 10.82 3.82 31.65
C GLU A 23 10.49 4.92 32.64
N GLU A 24 10.66 6.19 32.27
CA GLU A 24 10.25 7.33 33.10
C GLU A 24 8.75 7.33 33.35
N LEU A 25 7.93 7.08 32.33
CA LEU A 25 6.48 7.00 32.49
C LEU A 25 6.07 5.86 33.44
N ASN A 26 6.71 4.69 33.32
CA ASN A 26 6.48 3.58 34.24
C ASN A 26 6.94 3.89 35.67
N HIS A 27 8.03 4.63 35.84
CA HIS A 27 8.50 5.08 37.14
C HIS A 27 7.49 6.04 37.79
N TRP A 28 6.98 7.02 37.04
CA TRP A 28 5.90 7.91 37.49
C TRP A 28 4.63 7.15 37.84
N ALA A 29 4.21 6.19 37.01
CA ALA A 29 3.04 5.36 37.26
C ALA A 29 3.16 4.60 38.61
N ARG A 30 4.31 3.97 38.88
CA ARG A 30 4.55 3.29 40.16
C ARG A 30 4.49 4.25 41.35
N ARG A 31 5.13 5.43 41.24
CA ARG A 31 5.15 6.42 42.33
C ARG A 31 3.78 7.01 42.62
N TYR A 32 2.97 7.23 41.60
CA TYR A 32 1.59 7.67 41.75
C TYR A 32 0.72 6.57 42.40
N SER A 33 0.87 5.31 41.96
CA SER A 33 0.16 4.18 42.58
C SER A 33 0.55 3.95 44.04
N ASP A 34 1.83 4.08 44.40
CA ASP A 34 2.30 3.96 45.79
C ASP A 34 1.81 5.11 46.69
N ALA A 35 1.73 6.33 46.15
CA ALA A 35 1.18 7.48 46.87
C ALA A 35 -0.30 7.29 47.22
N GLU A 36 -1.07 6.64 46.35
CA GLU A 36 -2.46 6.26 46.61
C GLU A 36 -2.57 5.03 47.55
N GLY A 37 -1.54 4.18 47.62
CA GLY A 37 -1.48 3.00 48.49
C GLY A 37 -1.24 3.29 49.97
N VAL A 38 -0.60 4.42 50.32
CA VAL A 38 -0.32 4.82 51.73
C VAL A 38 -1.60 5.17 52.51
N LYS A 39 -2.75 5.38 51.84
CA LYS A 39 -4.06 5.51 52.51
C LYS A 39 -4.70 4.18 52.93
N LYS A 40 -4.14 3.04 52.54
CA LYS A 40 -4.57 1.71 53.01
C LYS A 40 -3.38 1.02 53.67
N GLY A 41 -3.17 1.33 54.95
CA GLY A 41 -2.11 0.72 55.75
C GLY A 41 -2.21 -0.82 55.79
N PRO A 42 -1.11 -1.53 56.14
CA PRO A 42 -1.10 -2.98 56.23
C PRO A 42 -2.01 -3.42 57.39
N THR A 43 -3.08 -4.15 57.10
CA THR A 43 -3.94 -4.78 58.12
C THR A 43 -3.21 -6.00 58.72
N PRO A 44 -2.91 -6.03 60.04
CA PRO A 44 -2.59 -7.28 60.70
C PRO A 44 -3.87 -8.10 60.92
N ALA A 45 -3.68 -9.41 60.97
CA ALA A 45 -4.70 -10.44 61.00
C ALA A 45 -5.81 -10.23 62.05
N SER A 46 -7.02 -10.60 61.62
CA SER A 46 -8.27 -10.73 62.35
C SER A 46 -8.13 -11.23 63.81
N ALA A 47 -8.50 -10.39 64.77
CA ALA A 47 -8.81 -10.80 66.14
C ALA A 47 -10.34 -10.86 66.32
N ARG A 48 -10.82 -12.01 66.80
CA ARG A 48 -12.23 -12.36 67.05
C ARG A 48 -12.69 -11.84 68.44
N PRO A 49 -13.99 -11.55 68.69
CA PRO A 49 -14.45 -10.69 69.78
C PRO A 49 -15.07 -11.45 70.96
N ARG A 50 -14.98 -10.93 72.20
CA ARG A 50 -15.88 -11.28 73.32
C ARG A 50 -16.08 -10.15 74.37
N SER A 51 -17.35 -9.78 74.51
CA SER A 51 -18.16 -9.68 75.76
C SER A 51 -18.05 -8.50 76.75
N SER A 52 -19.25 -7.91 77.01
CA SER A 52 -19.82 -7.43 78.30
C SER A 52 -19.25 -6.13 78.92
N SER A 53 -19.96 -5.22 79.61
CA SER A 53 -21.32 -5.13 80.21
C SER A 53 -21.59 -3.72 80.81
N ALA A 54 -22.88 -3.35 80.94
CA ALA A 54 -23.56 -2.59 82.02
C ALA A 54 -23.36 -1.06 82.27
N GLY A 55 -24.50 -0.36 82.50
CA GLY A 55 -24.59 0.86 83.34
C GLY A 55 -25.50 2.01 82.81
N PRO A 56 -26.57 2.45 83.53
CA PRO A 56 -27.56 3.42 83.04
C PRO A 56 -27.58 4.81 83.76
N GLU A 57 -28.32 5.75 83.15
CA GLU A 57 -28.99 6.97 83.68
C GLU A 57 -28.16 8.20 84.15
N GLY A 58 -28.64 9.40 83.76
CA GLY A 58 -28.23 10.68 84.39
C GLY A 58 -28.55 11.98 83.63
N ALA A 59 -29.78 12.49 83.80
CA ALA A 59 -30.21 13.91 83.92
C ALA A 59 -29.92 14.99 82.83
N GLN A 60 -31.03 15.50 82.28
CA GLN A 60 -31.27 16.83 81.65
C GLN A 60 -31.25 17.96 82.72
N PRO A 61 -31.02 19.25 82.38
CA PRO A 61 -32.16 20.13 82.05
C PRO A 61 -31.94 21.19 80.94
N ASP A 62 -33.08 21.57 80.37
CA ASP A 62 -33.34 22.43 79.21
C ASP A 62 -32.93 23.91 79.36
N ILE A 63 -32.47 24.53 78.27
CA ILE A 63 -32.44 25.99 78.07
C ILE A 63 -33.27 26.36 76.82
N PRO A 64 -34.14 27.39 76.86
CA PRO A 64 -35.16 27.66 75.85
C PRO A 64 -34.66 27.96 74.43
N ARG A 65 -35.29 27.24 73.51
CA ARG A 65 -35.49 27.45 72.08
C ARG A 65 -35.60 28.93 71.66
N GLU A 66 -34.52 29.47 71.10
CA GLU A 66 -34.61 30.56 70.12
C GLU A 66 -34.37 29.98 68.72
N PHE A 67 -35.44 30.04 67.91
CA PHE A 67 -35.46 29.62 66.52
C PHE A 67 -34.47 30.45 65.70
N LEU A 68 -33.58 29.76 65.00
CA LEU A 68 -32.82 30.28 63.87
C LEU A 68 -33.74 30.96 62.84
N PRO A 69 -33.22 31.99 62.14
CA PRO A 69 -32.98 31.76 60.72
C PRO A 69 -31.49 31.85 60.41
N ARG A 70 -30.82 30.70 60.40
CA ARG A 70 -29.56 30.49 59.67
C ARG A 70 -29.90 30.29 58.20
N THR A 71 -30.60 31.27 57.62
CA THR A 71 -30.82 31.32 56.19
C THR A 71 -29.65 32.09 55.61
N LEU A 72 -28.83 31.41 54.79
CA LEU A 72 -27.87 31.94 53.79
C LEU A 72 -26.42 31.43 53.91
N THR A 73 -26.18 30.13 54.12
CA THR A 73 -24.82 29.56 53.96
C THR A 73 -24.83 28.12 53.40
N GLY A 74 -25.84 27.74 52.63
CA GLY A 74 -25.97 26.38 52.09
C GLY A 74 -25.72 26.23 50.58
N TYR A 75 -25.70 27.32 49.82
CA TYR A 75 -25.73 27.30 48.35
C TYR A 75 -24.47 27.91 47.75
N MET A 76 -23.28 27.39 48.09
CA MET A 76 -22.03 27.83 47.44
C MET A 76 -20.99 26.72 47.22
N PRO A 77 -20.80 25.68 48.07
CA PRO A 77 -19.77 24.67 47.77
C PRO A 77 -20.12 23.73 46.61
N GLU A 78 -21.36 23.21 46.55
CA GLU A 78 -21.81 22.29 45.48
C GLU A 78 -21.99 23.01 44.14
N ASP A 79 -22.45 24.26 44.15
CA ASP A 79 -22.58 25.08 42.95
C ASP A 79 -21.22 25.43 42.33
N ILE A 80 -20.20 25.65 43.16
CA ILE A 80 -18.83 25.89 42.69
C ILE A 80 -18.25 24.61 42.10
N TRP A 81 -18.46 23.46 42.74
CA TRP A 81 -17.97 22.18 42.23
C TRP A 81 -18.65 21.79 40.91
N ARG A 82 -19.98 21.92 40.83
CA ARG A 82 -20.74 21.74 39.58
C ARG A 82 -20.27 22.67 38.46
N LYS A 83 -20.05 23.96 38.75
CA LYS A 83 -19.52 24.90 37.75
C LYS A 83 -18.11 24.53 37.29
N ALA A 84 -17.27 24.02 38.19
CA ALA A 84 -15.94 23.54 37.83
C ALA A 84 -16.02 22.28 36.95
N GLU A 85 -16.91 21.34 37.28
CA GLU A 85 -17.15 20.14 36.48
C GLU A 85 -17.72 20.48 35.08
N GLU A 86 -18.68 21.39 35.02
CA GLU A 86 -19.22 21.90 33.75
C GLU A 86 -18.13 22.55 32.90
N ALA A 87 -17.26 23.38 33.49
CA ALA A 87 -16.13 23.98 32.79
C ALA A 87 -15.14 22.92 32.28
N VAL A 88 -14.84 21.89 33.06
CA VAL A 88 -13.97 20.78 32.64
C VAL A 88 -14.62 19.98 31.50
N ASN A 89 -15.92 19.70 31.60
CA ASN A 89 -16.66 19.01 30.56
C ASN A 89 -16.74 19.82 29.26
N GLU A 90 -16.85 21.14 29.36
CA GLU A 90 -16.82 22.04 28.21
C GLU A 90 -15.45 22.09 27.55
N VAL A 91 -14.37 22.17 28.34
CA VAL A 91 -13.00 22.05 27.83
C VAL A 91 -12.78 20.70 27.16
N LYS A 92 -13.30 19.61 27.74
CA LYS A 92 -13.23 18.26 27.15
C LYS A 92 -14.01 18.21 25.83
N ARG A 93 -15.22 18.77 25.77
CA ARG A 93 -16.03 18.86 24.55
C ARG A 93 -15.29 19.64 23.47
N GLN A 94 -14.69 20.77 23.83
CA GLN A 94 -13.93 21.60 22.91
C GLN A 94 -12.69 20.85 22.39
N ALA A 95 -11.92 20.22 23.28
CA ALA A 95 -10.75 19.42 22.90
C ALA A 95 -11.12 18.27 21.95
N MET A 96 -12.21 17.56 22.22
CA MET A 96 -12.72 16.51 21.32
C MET A 96 -13.17 17.09 19.98
N SER A 97 -13.83 18.25 19.94
CA SER A 97 -14.25 18.86 18.68
C SER A 97 -13.07 19.36 17.84
N GLU A 98 -12.03 19.92 18.47
CA GLU A 98 -10.81 20.35 17.77
C GLU A 98 -10.04 19.14 17.23
N LEU A 99 -9.94 18.06 18.01
CA LEU A 99 -9.32 16.81 17.56
C LEU A 99 -10.09 16.22 16.38
N GLN A 100 -11.41 16.11 16.47
CA GLN A 100 -12.24 15.56 15.40
C GLN A 100 -12.12 16.41 14.12
N LYS A 101 -12.13 17.73 14.25
CA LYS A 101 -11.92 18.64 13.12
C LYS A 101 -10.54 18.44 12.49
N ALA A 102 -9.48 18.36 13.29
CA ALA A 102 -8.13 18.14 12.80
C ALA A 102 -7.99 16.79 12.07
N VAL A 103 -8.64 15.73 12.59
CA VAL A 103 -8.68 14.42 11.93
C VAL A 103 -9.41 14.49 10.60
N SER A 104 -10.62 15.07 10.55
CA SER A 104 -11.38 15.21 9.30
C SER A 104 -10.64 16.05 8.25
N ASP A 105 -9.91 17.09 8.68
CA ASP A 105 -9.08 17.89 7.77
C ASP A 105 -7.87 17.10 7.26
N ALA A 106 -7.25 16.29 8.11
CA ALA A 106 -6.15 15.40 7.70
C ALA A 106 -6.62 14.31 6.75
N GLU A 107 -7.76 13.68 7.02
CA GLU A 107 -8.39 12.66 6.15
C GLU A 107 -8.72 13.25 4.78
N ARG A 108 -9.36 14.43 4.74
CA ARG A 108 -9.68 15.12 3.49
C ARG A 108 -8.42 15.39 2.66
N LYS A 109 -7.37 15.94 3.29
CA LYS A 109 -6.08 16.19 2.62
C LYS A 109 -5.45 14.91 2.11
N ALA A 110 -5.51 13.82 2.88
CA ALA A 110 -5.02 12.52 2.44
C ALA A 110 -5.79 12.02 1.20
N HIS A 111 -7.12 12.15 1.19
CA HIS A 111 -7.94 11.81 0.02
C HIS A 111 -7.64 12.69 -1.20
N GLU A 112 -7.42 13.99 -1.02
CA GLU A 112 -7.01 14.91 -2.10
C GLU A 112 -5.64 14.51 -2.68
N LEU A 113 -4.67 14.14 -1.84
CA LEU A 113 -3.38 13.64 -2.30
C LEU A 113 -3.51 12.33 -3.07
N ILE A 114 -4.30 11.37 -2.56
CA ILE A 114 -4.53 10.10 -3.25
C ILE A 114 -5.20 10.32 -4.60
N THR A 115 -6.23 11.17 -4.68
CA THR A 115 -6.94 11.46 -5.94
C THR A 115 -6.05 12.18 -6.94
N THR A 116 -5.24 13.14 -6.50
CA THR A 116 -4.30 13.86 -7.38
C THR A 116 -3.17 12.96 -7.89
N GLU A 117 -2.60 12.11 -7.04
CA GLU A 117 -1.57 11.13 -7.45
C GLU A 117 -2.15 10.08 -8.39
N ARG A 118 -3.37 9.58 -8.12
CA ARG A 118 -4.07 8.68 -9.03
C ARG A 118 -4.32 9.34 -10.39
N ALA A 119 -4.80 10.58 -10.42
CA ALA A 119 -5.03 11.31 -11.66
C ALA A 119 -3.73 11.57 -12.44
N LYS A 120 -2.60 11.80 -11.74
CA LYS A 120 -1.28 11.90 -12.39
C LYS A 120 -0.86 10.56 -12.99
N MET A 121 -1.03 9.46 -12.26
CA MET A 121 -0.71 8.12 -12.75
C MET A 121 -1.57 7.75 -13.96
N GLU A 122 -2.88 7.97 -13.92
CA GLU A 122 -3.79 7.72 -15.04
C GLU A 122 -3.42 8.55 -16.28
N ARG A 123 -3.04 9.83 -16.09
CA ARG A 123 -2.50 10.67 -17.18
C ARG A 123 -1.20 10.12 -17.74
N ALA A 124 -0.25 9.71 -16.90
CA ALA A 124 1.01 9.13 -17.35
C ALA A 124 0.81 7.82 -18.12
N LEU A 125 -0.14 6.98 -17.69
CA LEU A 125 -0.49 5.75 -18.40
C LEU A 125 -1.15 6.04 -19.76
N ALA A 126 -2.07 7.00 -19.81
CA ALA A 126 -2.69 7.42 -21.07
C ALA A 126 -1.65 7.96 -22.05
N GLU A 127 -0.70 8.76 -21.55
CA GLU A 127 0.38 9.33 -22.35
C GLU A 127 1.37 8.27 -22.84
N ALA A 128 1.78 7.33 -21.98
CA ALA A 128 2.62 6.21 -22.39
C ALA A 128 1.95 5.35 -23.46
N LYS A 129 0.63 5.13 -23.35
CA LYS A 129 -0.14 4.42 -24.37
C LYS A 129 -0.20 5.20 -25.69
N ARG A 130 -0.42 6.52 -25.64
CA ARG A 130 -0.40 7.40 -26.81
C ARG A 130 0.97 7.35 -27.49
N GLN A 131 2.04 7.52 -26.71
CA GLN A 131 3.42 7.46 -27.21
C GLN A 131 3.72 6.10 -27.85
N ALA A 132 3.37 4.98 -27.21
CA ALA A 132 3.57 3.66 -27.79
C ALA A 132 2.82 3.48 -29.12
N SER A 133 1.61 4.06 -29.24
CA SER A 133 0.87 4.02 -30.51
C SER A 133 1.49 4.91 -31.59
N GLU A 134 2.02 6.07 -31.22
CA GLU A 134 2.71 6.97 -32.14
C GLU A 134 4.04 6.36 -32.59
N ASP A 135 4.81 5.77 -31.68
CA ASP A 135 6.05 5.06 -32.01
C ASP A 135 5.77 3.90 -32.97
N ALA A 136 4.73 3.09 -32.70
CA ALA A 136 4.32 2.03 -33.62
C ALA A 136 3.95 2.56 -35.01
N LEU A 137 3.22 3.68 -35.08
CA LEU A 137 2.87 4.31 -36.35
C LEU A 137 4.10 4.86 -37.09
N THR A 138 5.05 5.47 -36.38
CA THR A 138 6.29 5.97 -37.00
C THR A 138 7.15 4.83 -37.56
N VAL A 139 7.19 3.66 -36.91
CA VAL A 139 7.89 2.48 -37.42
C VAL A 139 7.24 1.98 -38.70
N VAL A 140 5.91 1.89 -38.73
CA VAL A 140 5.16 1.49 -39.93
C VAL A 140 5.39 2.48 -41.08
N ASN A 141 5.23 3.78 -40.83
CA ASN A 141 5.42 4.80 -41.86
C ASN A 141 6.86 4.81 -42.43
N GLN A 142 7.88 4.66 -41.58
CA GLN A 142 9.27 4.56 -42.04
C GLN A 142 9.52 3.31 -42.89
N GLN A 143 8.90 2.17 -42.56
CA GLN A 143 8.99 0.95 -43.36
C GLN A 143 8.34 1.14 -44.74
N GLU A 144 7.18 1.79 -44.80
CA GLU A 144 6.48 2.11 -46.06
C GLU A 144 7.31 3.08 -46.92
N ASP A 145 7.79 4.19 -46.35
CA ASP A 145 8.61 5.18 -47.08
C ASP A 145 9.93 4.58 -47.62
N SER A 146 10.56 3.68 -46.86
CA SER A 146 11.82 3.04 -47.27
C SER A 146 11.61 1.99 -48.35
N SER A 147 10.55 1.17 -48.23
CA SER A 147 10.27 0.05 -49.15
C SER A 147 9.60 0.47 -50.46
N GLU A 148 9.11 1.70 -50.53
CA GLU A 148 8.50 2.30 -51.72
C GLU A 148 9.40 3.31 -52.44
N SER A 149 10.71 3.34 -52.17
CA SER A 149 11.63 4.30 -52.84
C SER A 149 12.28 3.71 -54.10
N CYS A 150 12.37 4.52 -55.16
CA CYS A 150 12.99 4.14 -56.42
C CYS A 150 14.52 4.06 -56.28
N TRP A 151 15.13 2.91 -56.58
CA TRP A 151 16.59 2.71 -56.45
C TRP A 151 17.43 3.69 -57.27
N ASN A 152 16.96 4.10 -58.46
CA ASN A 152 17.69 5.05 -59.31
C ASN A 152 17.59 6.52 -58.87
N CYS A 153 16.44 6.97 -58.36
CA CYS A 153 16.18 8.41 -58.18
C CYS A 153 15.54 8.82 -56.84
N GLY A 154 15.27 7.88 -55.94
CA GLY A 154 14.74 8.13 -54.60
C GLY A 154 13.26 8.53 -54.53
N ARG A 155 12.59 8.80 -55.65
CA ARG A 155 11.13 9.10 -55.67
C ARG A 155 10.29 7.86 -55.40
N LYS A 156 9.02 8.06 -54.99
CA LYS A 156 8.05 6.97 -54.79
C LYS A 156 8.00 6.04 -56.01
N ALA A 157 8.31 4.78 -55.77
CA ALA A 157 8.27 3.68 -56.71
C ALA A 157 6.85 3.14 -56.83
N SER A 158 6.43 2.88 -58.06
CA SER A 158 5.12 2.30 -58.39
C SER A 158 5.25 0.88 -58.94
N GLU A 159 6.45 0.51 -59.38
CA GLU A 159 6.72 -0.75 -60.07
C GLU A 159 7.86 -1.50 -59.37
N THR A 160 7.79 -2.83 -59.42
CA THR A 160 8.82 -3.70 -58.87
C THR A 160 9.47 -4.47 -60.00
N CYS A 161 10.78 -4.76 -59.88
CA CYS A 161 11.50 -5.53 -60.88
C CYS A 161 10.88 -6.93 -61.04
N SER A 162 10.38 -7.24 -62.24
CA SER A 162 9.70 -8.51 -62.54
C SER A 162 10.57 -9.76 -62.33
N GLY A 163 11.90 -9.63 -62.39
CA GLY A 163 12.83 -10.75 -62.21
C GLY A 163 13.11 -11.12 -60.75
N CYS A 164 13.04 -10.18 -59.82
CA CYS A 164 13.45 -10.42 -58.42
C CYS A 164 12.49 -9.91 -57.35
N ASN A 165 11.50 -9.10 -57.71
CA ASN A 165 10.54 -8.44 -56.82
C ASN A 165 11.15 -7.66 -55.63
N ALA A 166 12.47 -7.47 -55.62
CA ALA A 166 13.20 -6.82 -54.54
C ALA A 166 13.56 -5.36 -54.87
N ALA A 167 13.97 -5.08 -56.11
CA ALA A 167 14.24 -3.72 -56.54
C ALA A 167 12.97 -2.97 -56.95
N ARG A 168 12.88 -1.70 -56.55
CA ARG A 168 11.72 -0.82 -56.69
C ARG A 168 12.06 0.36 -57.59
N TYR A 169 11.15 0.71 -58.50
CA TYR A 169 11.35 1.82 -59.45
C TYR A 169 10.06 2.64 -59.64
N CYS A 170 10.20 3.94 -59.92
CA CYS A 170 9.07 4.81 -60.26
C CYS A 170 8.57 4.66 -61.71
N GLY A 171 9.05 3.65 -62.43
CA GLY A 171 8.71 3.34 -63.81
C GLY A 171 9.85 2.63 -64.54
N SER A 172 9.52 1.94 -65.64
CA SER A 172 10.46 1.18 -66.48
C SER A 172 11.72 1.95 -66.90
N PHE A 173 11.62 3.26 -67.14
CA PHE A 173 12.78 4.08 -67.49
C PHE A 173 13.88 4.06 -66.42
N CYS A 174 13.50 4.18 -65.14
CA CYS A 174 14.46 4.12 -64.04
C CYS A 174 15.03 2.70 -63.85
N GLN A 175 14.24 1.67 -64.12
CA GLN A 175 14.69 0.28 -64.10
C GLN A 175 15.78 0.02 -65.14
N HIS A 176 15.56 0.43 -66.39
CA HIS A 176 16.55 0.24 -67.46
C HIS A 176 17.84 1.01 -67.19
N ARG A 177 17.75 2.21 -66.63
CA ARG A 177 18.93 3.03 -66.31
C ARG A 177 19.78 2.45 -65.19
N ASP A 178 19.16 1.82 -64.19
CA ASP A 178 19.85 1.16 -63.08
C ASP A 178 20.26 -0.29 -63.39
N TRP A 179 19.80 -0.85 -64.51
CA TRP A 179 20.01 -2.25 -64.88
C TRP A 179 21.48 -2.68 -64.82
N GLU A 180 22.40 -1.86 -65.31
CA GLU A 180 23.85 -2.13 -65.27
C GLU A 180 24.39 -2.35 -63.85
N LYS A 181 23.79 -1.71 -62.84
CA LYS A 181 24.16 -1.90 -61.43
C LYS A 181 23.36 -3.04 -60.80
N HIS A 182 22.06 -3.09 -61.04
CA HIS A 182 21.14 -4.03 -60.41
C HIS A 182 21.25 -5.48 -60.92
N HIS A 183 21.60 -5.72 -62.20
CA HIS A 183 21.53 -7.07 -62.79
C HIS A 183 22.42 -8.11 -62.10
N HIS A 184 23.54 -7.68 -61.50
CA HIS A 184 24.43 -8.57 -60.75
C HIS A 184 23.78 -9.13 -59.47
N VAL A 185 22.80 -8.43 -58.90
CA VAL A 185 22.08 -8.81 -57.68
C VAL A 185 20.62 -9.20 -57.93
N CYS A 186 20.16 -9.09 -59.18
CA CYS A 186 18.81 -9.46 -59.59
C CYS A 186 18.62 -10.98 -59.47
N GLY A 187 17.76 -11.40 -58.54
CA GLY A 187 17.36 -12.81 -58.35
C GLY A 187 17.95 -13.48 -57.10
N GLN A 188 18.88 -12.82 -56.40
CA GLN A 188 19.48 -13.35 -55.16
C GLN A 188 18.54 -13.24 -53.93
N SER A 189 17.46 -12.44 -54.02
CA SER A 189 16.58 -12.12 -52.89
C SER A 189 15.41 -13.10 -52.64
N LEU A 190 15.31 -14.21 -53.39
CA LEU A 190 14.19 -15.17 -53.28
C LEU A 190 14.38 -16.30 -52.23
N GLN A 191 15.46 -16.29 -51.43
CA GLN A 191 15.55 -17.11 -50.22
C GLN A 191 15.09 -16.31 -48.98
N GLY A 192 13.78 -16.27 -48.74
CA GLY A 192 13.20 -15.93 -47.43
C GLY A 192 12.86 -17.19 -46.62
N PRO A 193 12.85 -17.16 -45.27
CA PRO A 193 12.74 -18.34 -44.42
C PRO A 193 11.36 -19.02 -44.55
N ALA A 194 11.36 -20.29 -44.95
CA ALA A 194 10.17 -21.12 -45.05
C ALA A 194 9.59 -21.42 -43.65
N ALA A 195 8.27 -21.24 -43.54
CA ALA A 195 7.47 -21.57 -42.38
C ALA A 195 7.60 -23.04 -41.99
N VAL A 196 7.77 -23.26 -40.68
CA VAL A 196 7.68 -24.53 -39.97
C VAL A 196 6.23 -25.02 -39.92
N VAL A 197 5.89 -26.17 -40.51
CA VAL A 197 4.75 -27.03 -40.07
C VAL A 197 4.96 -28.52 -40.44
N ALA A 198 4.86 -29.36 -39.40
CA ALA A 198 4.43 -30.78 -39.32
C ALA A 198 5.37 -31.97 -39.67
N ASP A 199 5.75 -32.67 -38.57
CA ASP A 199 5.81 -34.13 -38.28
C ASP A 199 5.48 -35.15 -39.40
N PRO A 200 6.15 -36.33 -39.42
CA PRO A 200 5.67 -37.46 -38.61
C PRO A 200 6.74 -38.34 -37.90
N VAL A 201 6.39 -38.77 -36.69
CA VAL A 201 6.83 -39.95 -35.90
C VAL A 201 7.10 -41.24 -36.71
N PRO A 202 8.14 -42.04 -36.37
CA PRO A 202 7.93 -43.38 -35.77
C PRO A 202 8.91 -43.75 -34.62
N GLY A 203 8.45 -44.63 -33.73
CA GLY A 203 9.08 -45.07 -32.47
C GLY A 203 10.15 -46.19 -32.54
N PRO A 204 10.49 -46.84 -31.39
CA PRO A 204 11.87 -47.10 -30.90
C PRO A 204 12.28 -48.61 -31.00
N PRO A 205 13.49 -49.10 -30.59
CA PRO A 205 13.90 -49.22 -29.17
C PRO A 205 15.42 -49.14 -28.82
N ASP A 206 15.67 -48.73 -27.57
CA ASP A 206 16.61 -49.21 -26.54
C ASP A 206 18.13 -49.46 -26.71
N THR A 207 18.78 -49.25 -25.56
CA THR A 207 19.94 -49.94 -24.97
C THR A 207 21.39 -49.47 -25.24
N THR A 208 21.91 -48.79 -24.21
CA THR A 208 23.15 -49.10 -23.43
C THR A 208 24.55 -48.74 -23.93
N ASN A 209 25.29 -48.15 -22.97
CA ASN A 209 26.75 -48.08 -22.77
C ASN A 209 27.52 -47.14 -23.71
N GLY A 210 28.14 -46.05 -23.23
CA GLY A 210 29.22 -45.97 -22.24
C GLY A 210 30.49 -45.58 -23.03
N LEU A 211 31.32 -44.58 -22.72
CA LEU A 211 31.98 -44.20 -21.49
C LEU A 211 32.75 -42.89 -21.76
N GLY A 212 32.88 -42.01 -20.77
CA GLY A 212 34.12 -41.26 -20.56
C GLY A 212 33.99 -39.75 -20.29
N PRO A 213 34.87 -39.19 -19.42
CA PRO A 213 34.42 -38.30 -18.34
C PRO A 213 35.17 -36.94 -18.27
N SER A 214 34.61 -35.98 -17.52
CA SER A 214 35.25 -35.29 -16.36
C SER A 214 34.65 -33.90 -16.09
N LEU A 215 34.33 -33.68 -14.81
CA LEU A 215 33.84 -32.48 -14.12
C LEU A 215 35.03 -31.74 -13.42
N PRO A 216 34.85 -30.67 -12.59
CA PRO A 216 33.80 -29.63 -12.52
C PRO A 216 34.36 -28.19 -12.29
N VAL A 217 33.40 -27.26 -12.10
CA VAL A 217 33.39 -26.09 -11.18
C VAL A 217 33.41 -24.72 -11.85
N GLY A 218 32.32 -23.99 -11.66
CA GLY A 218 32.33 -22.53 -11.59
C GLY A 218 31.09 -21.88 -12.18
N ALA A 219 30.13 -21.53 -11.32
CA ALA A 219 29.50 -20.21 -11.25
C ALA A 219 28.04 -20.30 -10.79
N ALA A 220 27.77 -19.62 -9.67
CA ALA A 220 26.46 -19.34 -9.15
C ALA A 220 25.73 -18.29 -10.00
N SER A 221 24.41 -18.43 -10.13
CA SER A 221 23.47 -17.30 -10.03
C SER A 221 22.05 -17.78 -9.69
N PRO A 222 21.29 -16.99 -8.91
CA PRO A 222 20.01 -17.39 -8.32
C PRO A 222 18.81 -16.90 -9.14
N SER A 223 17.66 -17.58 -9.03
CA SER A 223 16.33 -16.98 -9.16
C SER A 223 15.25 -17.89 -8.57
N GLU A 224 14.94 -17.60 -7.31
CA GLU A 224 13.62 -17.50 -6.68
C GLU A 224 12.43 -18.19 -7.38
N ALA A 225 11.96 -19.25 -6.73
CA ALA A 225 10.65 -19.86 -6.95
C ALA A 225 9.74 -19.62 -5.75
N GLY A 226 8.46 -19.38 -6.03
CA GLY A 226 7.35 -19.87 -5.21
C GLY A 226 6.84 -18.94 -4.12
N SER A 227 5.83 -18.13 -4.45
CA SER A 227 4.93 -17.57 -3.45
C SER A 227 3.65 -18.42 -3.40
N ALA A 228 3.48 -19.13 -2.30
CA ALA A 228 2.29 -19.89 -1.94
C ALA A 228 1.11 -18.95 -1.59
N GLY A 229 -0.11 -19.36 -1.93
CA GLY A 229 -1.34 -18.61 -1.69
C GLY A 229 -1.90 -18.76 -0.27
N PRO A 230 -2.82 -17.88 0.16
CA PRO A 230 -3.58 -18.05 1.39
C PRO A 230 -4.99 -18.62 1.18
N SER A 231 -5.37 -19.51 2.10
CA SER A 231 -6.65 -20.22 2.20
C SER A 231 -7.85 -19.34 2.58
N ARG A 232 -9.04 -19.75 2.12
CA ARG A 232 -10.39 -19.24 2.45
C ARG A 232 -10.79 -19.47 3.92
N PRO A 233 -11.82 -18.73 4.40
CA PRO A 233 -12.97 -19.41 4.99
C PRO A 233 -14.36 -18.88 4.55
N GLY A 234 -15.30 -19.83 4.39
CA GLY A 234 -16.72 -19.79 4.79
C GLY A 234 -17.68 -18.68 4.30
N SER A 235 -18.62 -19.06 3.42
CA SER A 235 -19.85 -18.31 3.12
C SER A 235 -21.01 -18.70 4.06
N PRO A 236 -21.93 -17.77 4.41
CA PRO A 236 -23.30 -18.11 4.76
C PRO A 236 -24.30 -17.70 3.66
N SER A 237 -25.30 -18.55 3.46
CA SER A 237 -26.38 -18.45 2.46
C SER A 237 -27.39 -17.32 2.75
N LEU A 238 -27.93 -16.71 1.69
CA LEU A 238 -29.07 -15.78 1.72
C LEU A 238 -30.31 -16.42 1.05
N PRO A 239 -31.54 -16.19 1.54
CA PRO A 239 -32.77 -16.69 0.93
C PRO A 239 -33.26 -15.78 -0.20
N GLY A 240 -33.88 -16.38 -1.22
CA GLY A 240 -34.33 -15.72 -2.46
C GLY A 240 -35.60 -14.86 -2.33
N PRO A 241 -35.90 -14.01 -3.34
CA PRO A 241 -36.97 -13.03 -3.28
C PRO A 241 -38.34 -13.61 -3.68
N LEU A 242 -39.37 -13.06 -3.05
CA LEU A 242 -40.78 -13.40 -3.23
C LEU A 242 -41.34 -12.81 -4.53
N ASP A 243 -42.15 -13.62 -5.21
CA ASP A 243 -43.02 -13.29 -6.34
C ASP A 243 -43.94 -12.10 -6.06
N ALA A 244 -44.06 -11.18 -7.02
CA ALA A 244 -45.07 -10.13 -7.04
C ALA A 244 -45.77 -10.10 -8.40
N VAL A 245 -47.00 -10.59 -8.40
CA VAL A 245 -48.01 -10.44 -9.47
C VAL A 245 -48.40 -8.96 -9.59
N PRO A 246 -48.66 -8.45 -10.81
CA PRO A 246 -50.00 -7.89 -11.01
C PRO A 246 -50.60 -8.11 -12.42
N ARG A 247 -51.92 -8.30 -12.39
CA ARG A 247 -52.97 -8.17 -13.43
C ARG A 247 -53.18 -9.30 -14.44
#